data_AF-A0A847F773-F1
#
_entry.id   AF-A0A847F773-F1
#
_cell.length_a   1.000
_cell.length_b   1.000
_cell.length_c   1.000
_cell.angle_alpha   90.00
_cell.angle_beta   90.00
_cell.angle_gamma   90.00
#
_symmetry.space_group_name_H-M   'P 1'
#
loop_
_entity.id
_entity.type
_entity.pdbx_description
1 polymer ?
#
loop_
_entity_poly.entity_id
_entity_poly.type
_entity_poly.pdbx_seq_one_letter_code
_entity_poly.pdbx_strand_id
1 'polypeptide(L)'
;MAKPKRSDALDPAKAMEQIETPRMNWKVIAQIAVGFLVLWVLAAMAQPYIGIWGYVVVGVLTAAALGLGIYVFRMTRKSAALIEILREAKDPESRKLALERLQAQQSAEGKDAMNALAQAQLLAQESPQKAIAVLEKVDLEKAPAMVADDIRANLGLFYLAQGRAKDARKLADAIRLDRQPQAKAKAMYAAVMAEAFARTGAPGEAMKLLATYSPDDESYGEVRLLLHRARVYAAVQEKKRGLAKRSLEALVNESPEIVQQLAFVERRPEINKLAKQVLGQAGRMPRPKFRAR
;
A
#
# COMPACT_ATOMS: atom_id res chain seq x y z
N MET A 1 -30.72 -19.36 7.18
CA MET A 1 -29.83 -18.48 7.97
C MET A 1 -28.38 -18.81 7.61
N ALA A 2 -27.75 -18.02 6.75
CA ALA A 2 -26.36 -18.22 6.35
C ALA A 2 -25.43 -17.64 7.42
N LYS A 3 -24.47 -18.45 7.90
CA LYS A 3 -23.43 -18.00 8.85
C LYS A 3 -22.63 -16.85 8.21
N PRO A 4 -22.33 -15.75 8.94
CA PRO A 4 -21.48 -14.70 8.41
C PRO A 4 -20.07 -15.27 8.24
N LYS A 5 -19.53 -15.21 7.01
CA LYS A 5 -18.12 -15.49 6.73
C LYS A 5 -17.30 -14.48 7.56
N ARG A 6 -16.39 -14.99 8.40
CA ARG A 6 -15.39 -14.17 9.08
C ARG A 6 -14.65 -13.38 8.01
N SER A 7 -14.53 -12.07 8.21
CA SER A 7 -13.65 -11.21 7.43
C SER A 7 -12.22 -11.73 7.59
N ASP A 8 -11.67 -12.33 6.54
CA ASP A 8 -10.25 -12.62 6.45
C ASP A 8 -9.52 -11.30 6.64
N ALA A 9 -8.74 -11.19 7.71
CA ALA A 9 -7.90 -10.03 7.96
C ALA A 9 -7.01 -9.81 6.74
N LEU A 10 -7.08 -8.62 6.12
CA LEU A 10 -6.25 -8.14 4.99
C LEU A 10 -5.26 -9.20 4.55
N ASP A 11 -5.69 -10.13 3.71
CA ASP A 11 -4.87 -11.26 3.32
C ASP A 11 -3.81 -10.72 2.33
N PRO A 12 -2.54 -10.55 2.75
CA PRO A 12 -1.52 -9.99 1.87
C PRO A 12 -1.36 -10.88 0.62
N ALA A 13 -1.74 -12.16 0.70
CA ALA A 13 -1.82 -13.07 -0.43
C ALA A 13 -2.80 -12.60 -1.53
N LYS A 14 -3.98 -12.08 -1.17
CA LYS A 14 -4.98 -11.57 -2.13
C LYS A 14 -4.63 -10.18 -2.67
N ALA A 15 -3.96 -9.34 -1.88
CA ALA A 15 -3.38 -8.10 -2.37
C ALA A 15 -2.25 -8.35 -3.39
N MET A 16 -1.54 -9.47 -3.25
CA MET A 16 -0.50 -9.91 -4.16
C MET A 16 -1.00 -10.65 -5.41
N GLU A 17 -2.20 -11.25 -5.39
CA GLU A 17 -2.84 -11.81 -6.60
C GLU A 17 -3.21 -10.74 -7.64
N GLN A 18 -3.44 -9.50 -7.21
CA GLN A 18 -3.66 -8.34 -8.09
C GLN A 18 -2.39 -7.65 -8.57
N ILE A 19 -1.21 -8.09 -8.11
CA ILE A 19 0.04 -7.77 -8.78
C ILE A 19 0.11 -8.68 -9.99
N GLU A 20 -0.52 -8.27 -11.09
CA GLU A 20 -0.18 -8.79 -12.40
C GLU A 20 1.34 -8.59 -12.56
N THR A 21 2.09 -9.64 -12.25
CA THR A 21 3.50 -9.73 -12.63
C THR A 21 3.55 -9.31 -14.09
N PRO A 22 4.35 -8.30 -14.48
CA PRO A 22 4.49 -7.97 -15.89
C PRO A 22 5.01 -9.24 -16.55
N ARG A 23 4.11 -10.00 -17.21
CA ARG A 23 4.48 -11.22 -17.90
C ARG A 23 5.48 -10.76 -18.95
N MET A 24 6.71 -11.26 -18.82
CA MET A 24 7.81 -10.92 -19.70
C MET A 24 7.35 -11.22 -21.13
N ASN A 25 6.95 -10.17 -21.85
CA ASN A 25 6.37 -10.32 -23.17
C ASN A 25 7.52 -10.56 -24.13
N TRP A 26 7.83 -11.84 -24.38
CA TRP A 26 8.90 -12.26 -25.27
C TRP A 26 8.82 -11.59 -26.66
N LYS A 27 7.61 -11.23 -27.10
CA LYS A 27 7.41 -10.46 -28.34
C LYS A 27 8.01 -9.05 -28.26
N VAL A 28 7.90 -8.39 -27.12
CA VAL A 28 8.49 -7.06 -26.89
C VAL A 28 10.01 -7.14 -26.83
N ILE A 29 10.57 -8.15 -26.15
CA ILE A 29 12.03 -8.37 -26.13
C ILE A 29 12.56 -8.65 -27.54
N ALA A 30 11.86 -9.51 -28.30
CA ALA A 30 12.21 -9.79 -29.68
C ALA A 30 12.14 -8.53 -30.56
N GLN A 31 11.11 -7.69 -30.40
CA GLN A 31 11.01 -6.40 -31.10
C GLN A 31 12.16 -5.45 -30.74
N ILE A 32 12.54 -5.36 -29.47
CA ILE A 32 13.69 -4.55 -29.04
C ILE A 32 14.99 -5.08 -29.67
N ALA A 33 15.21 -6.39 -29.67
CA ALA A 33 16.38 -7.01 -30.28
C ALA A 33 16.45 -6.76 -31.79
N VAL A 34 15.32 -6.89 -32.49
CA VAL A 34 15.21 -6.56 -33.93
C VAL A 34 15.47 -5.07 -34.16
N GLY A 35 14.96 -4.18 -33.31
CA GLY A 35 15.23 -2.74 -33.39
C GLY A 35 16.72 -2.39 -33.25
N PHE A 36 17.42 -3.04 -32.32
CA PHE A 36 18.88 -2.91 -32.20
C PHE A 36 19.61 -3.47 -33.42
N LEU A 37 19.15 -4.58 -33.99
CA LEU A 37 19.73 -5.14 -35.21
C LEU A 37 19.59 -4.17 -36.39
N VAL A 38 18.44 -3.50 -36.53
CA VAL A 38 18.23 -2.43 -37.52
C VAL A 38 19.18 -1.25 -37.28
N LEU A 39 19.38 -0.83 -36.02
CA LEU A 39 20.35 0.21 -35.67
C LEU A 39 21.79 -0.14 -36.08
N TRP A 40 22.21 -1.40 -35.88
CA TRP A 40 23.51 -1.88 -36.34
C TRP A 40 23.64 -1.87 -37.87
N VAL A 41 22.59 -2.25 -38.59
CA VAL A 41 22.55 -2.21 -40.07
C VAL A 41 22.60 -0.75 -40.57
N LEU A 42 21.85 0.16 -39.96
CA LEU A 42 21.90 1.59 -40.30
C LEU A 42 23.26 2.21 -40.01
N ALA A 43 23.90 1.85 -38.91
CA ALA A 43 25.27 2.28 -38.61
C ALA A 43 26.27 1.77 -39.68
N ALA A 44 26.07 0.54 -40.18
CA ALA A 44 26.89 0.01 -41.26
C ALA A 44 26.65 0.72 -42.60
N MET A 45 25.39 1.01 -42.94
CA MET A 45 25.06 1.78 -44.14
C MET A 45 25.57 3.22 -44.09
N ALA A 46 25.64 3.80 -42.88
CA ALA A 46 26.12 5.16 -42.67
C ALA A 46 27.65 5.26 -42.53
N GLN A 47 28.38 4.14 -42.59
CA GLN A 47 29.84 4.09 -42.52
C GLN A 47 30.56 5.09 -43.45
N PRO A 48 30.17 5.27 -44.74
CA PRO A 48 30.86 6.23 -45.61
C PRO A 48 30.66 7.70 -45.22
N TYR A 49 29.63 8.03 -44.42
CA TYR A 49 29.31 9.40 -44.02
C TYR A 49 29.82 9.76 -42.63
N ILE A 50 29.77 8.81 -41.68
CA ILE A 50 30.01 9.06 -40.25
C ILE A 50 31.23 8.27 -39.73
N GLY A 51 31.83 7.41 -40.56
CA GLY A 51 32.98 6.59 -40.20
C GLY A 51 32.69 5.63 -39.04
N ILE A 52 33.71 5.34 -38.23
CA ILE A 52 33.65 4.41 -37.10
C ILE A 52 32.70 4.87 -35.97
N TRP A 53 32.40 6.17 -35.88
CA TRP A 53 31.60 6.74 -34.80
C TRP A 53 30.17 6.19 -34.75
N GLY A 54 29.59 5.81 -35.89
CA GLY A 54 28.27 5.17 -35.94
C GLY A 54 28.23 3.86 -35.14
N TYR A 55 29.27 3.03 -35.26
CA TYR A 55 29.38 1.78 -34.52
C TYR A 55 29.65 1.99 -33.03
N VAL A 56 30.44 3.02 -32.67
CA VAL A 56 30.70 3.37 -31.25
C VAL A 56 29.40 3.76 -30.55
N VAL A 57 28.59 4.63 -31.16
CA VAL A 57 27.31 5.08 -30.57
C VAL A 57 26.34 3.92 -30.39
N VAL A 58 26.15 3.08 -31.42
CA VAL A 58 25.26 1.92 -31.33
C VAL A 58 25.79 0.88 -30.33
N GLY A 59 27.11 0.70 -30.24
CA GLY A 59 27.75 -0.16 -29.24
C GLY A 59 27.48 0.30 -27.81
N VAL A 60 27.62 1.60 -27.52
CA VAL A 60 27.32 2.16 -26.19
C VAL A 60 25.84 2.02 -25.85
N LEU A 61 24.94 2.31 -26.79
CA LEU A 61 23.49 2.14 -26.59
C LEU A 61 23.11 0.68 -26.32
N THR A 62 23.73 -0.26 -27.06
CA THR A 62 23.52 -1.70 -26.86
C THR A 62 24.03 -2.14 -25.48
N ALA A 63 25.21 -1.69 -25.07
CA ALA A 63 25.77 -1.98 -23.75
C ALA A 63 24.91 -1.41 -22.62
N ALA A 64 24.42 -0.18 -22.76
CA ALA A 64 23.49 0.43 -21.81
C ALA A 64 22.17 -0.34 -21.70
N ALA A 65 21.60 -0.77 -22.84
CA ALA A 65 20.39 -1.57 -22.87
C ALA A 65 20.58 -2.95 -22.21
N LEU A 66 21.71 -3.62 -22.47
CA LEU A 66 22.08 -4.87 -21.81
C LEU A 66 22.26 -4.69 -20.30
N GLY A 67 22.95 -3.61 -19.88
CA GLY A 67 23.12 -3.26 -18.47
C GLY A 67 21.77 -3.05 -17.75
N LEU A 68 20.85 -2.31 -18.39
CA LEU A 68 19.50 -2.11 -17.88
C LEU A 68 18.70 -3.42 -17.85
N GLY A 69 18.81 -4.26 -18.88
CA GLY A 69 18.16 -5.57 -18.94
C GLY A 69 18.62 -6.50 -17.81
N ILE A 70 19.92 -6.59 -17.56
CA ILE A 70 20.50 -7.38 -16.46
C ILE A 70 20.04 -6.82 -15.10
N TYR A 71 20.03 -5.50 -14.95
CA TYR A 71 19.56 -4.85 -13.72
C TYR A 71 18.09 -5.19 -13.42
N VAL A 72 17.20 -5.02 -14.42
CA VAL A 72 15.78 -5.35 -14.30
C VAL A 72 15.58 -6.85 -14.02
N PHE A 73 16.30 -7.74 -14.72
CA PHE A 73 16.22 -9.18 -14.49
C PHE A 73 16.64 -9.59 -13.07
N ARG A 74 17.72 -8.99 -12.55
CA ARG A 74 18.17 -9.22 -11.17
C ARG A 74 17.13 -8.70 -10.17
N MET A 75 16.53 -7.55 -10.43
CA MET A 75 15.50 -6.97 -9.57
C MET A 75 14.22 -7.81 -9.55
N THR A 76 13.71 -8.23 -10.71
CA THR A 76 12.50 -9.06 -10.80
C THR A 76 12.68 -10.41 -10.13
N ARG A 77 13.85 -11.05 -10.25
CA ARG A 77 14.16 -12.27 -9.49
C ARG A 77 14.13 -12.06 -7.97
N LYS A 78 14.69 -10.95 -7.48
CA LYS A 78 14.62 -10.62 -6.05
C LYS A 78 13.18 -10.41 -5.58
N SER A 79 12.38 -9.65 -6.33
CA SER A 79 10.97 -9.43 -6.00
C SER A 79 10.17 -10.74 -6.04
N ALA A 80 10.42 -11.63 -7.01
CA ALA A 80 9.75 -12.93 -7.08
C ALA A 80 10.07 -13.81 -5.87
N ALA A 81 11.33 -13.86 -5.44
CA ALA A 81 11.73 -14.60 -4.24
C ALA A 81 11.04 -14.07 -2.98
N LEU A 82 10.91 -12.74 -2.84
CA LEU A 82 10.18 -12.14 -1.72
C LEU A 82 8.68 -12.52 -1.74
N ILE A 83 8.05 -12.48 -2.91
CA ILE A 83 6.63 -12.86 -3.06
C ILE A 83 6.42 -14.34 -2.72
N GLU A 84 7.33 -15.21 -3.14
CA GLU A 84 7.30 -16.64 -2.82
C GLU A 84 7.37 -16.87 -1.30
N ILE A 85 8.30 -16.19 -0.61
CA ILE A 85 8.41 -16.24 0.85
C ILE A 85 7.11 -15.78 1.52
N LEU A 86 6.51 -14.68 1.04
CA LEU A 86 5.24 -14.18 1.60
C LEU A 86 4.06 -15.12 1.32
N ARG A 87 4.04 -15.81 0.18
CA ARG A 87 2.99 -16.77 -0.19
C ARG A 87 3.05 -18.05 0.66
N GLU A 88 4.24 -18.46 1.07
CA GLU A 88 4.45 -19.60 1.96
C GLU A 88 4.02 -19.32 3.41
N ALA A 89 3.99 -18.05 3.82
CA ALA A 89 3.73 -17.60 5.19
C ALA A 89 2.24 -17.65 5.61
N LYS A 90 1.57 -18.80 5.43
CA LYS A 90 0.13 -18.99 5.72
C LYS A 90 -0.17 -19.27 7.19
N ASP A 91 0.72 -19.99 7.87
CA ASP A 91 0.60 -20.41 9.26
C ASP A 91 1.61 -19.70 10.18
N PRO A 92 1.36 -19.62 11.50
CA PRO A 92 2.26 -18.94 12.44
C PRO A 92 3.71 -19.43 12.39
N GLU A 93 3.94 -20.73 12.18
CA GLU A 93 5.30 -21.29 12.06
C GLU A 93 5.95 -20.92 10.72
N SER A 94 5.20 -21.06 9.61
CA SER A 94 5.68 -20.66 8.27
C SER A 94 6.03 -19.16 8.19
N ARG A 95 5.34 -18.32 8.97
CA ARG A 95 5.62 -16.89 9.07
C ARG A 95 6.94 -16.61 9.77
N LYS A 96 7.27 -17.36 10.83
CA LYS A 96 8.57 -17.23 11.50
C LYS A 96 9.70 -17.62 10.56
N LEU A 97 9.55 -18.74 9.85
CA LEU A 97 10.53 -19.19 8.85
C LEU A 97 10.68 -18.17 7.69
N ALA A 98 9.57 -17.60 7.24
CA ALA A 98 9.58 -16.52 6.25
C ALA A 98 10.32 -15.28 6.77
N LEU A 99 10.08 -14.87 8.01
CA LEU A 99 10.79 -13.77 8.65
C LEU A 99 12.29 -14.03 8.78
N GLU A 100 12.70 -15.24 9.16
CA GLU A 100 14.10 -15.63 9.23
C GLU A 100 14.78 -15.55 7.86
N ARG A 101 14.12 -16.03 6.79
CA ARG A 101 14.62 -15.92 5.41
C ARG A 101 14.74 -14.46 4.95
N LEU A 102 13.75 -13.63 5.27
CA LEU A 102 13.77 -12.20 4.96
C LEU A 102 14.91 -11.47 5.69
N GLN A 103 15.13 -11.79 6.97
CA GLN A 103 16.23 -11.26 7.77
C GLN A 103 17.59 -11.72 7.25
N ALA A 104 17.73 -12.99 6.84
CA ALA A 104 18.97 -13.51 6.24
C ALA A 104 19.30 -12.84 4.89
N GLN A 105 18.28 -12.44 4.13
CA GLN A 105 18.43 -11.70 2.87
C GLN A 105 18.65 -10.20 3.06
N GLN A 106 18.59 -9.71 4.31
CA GLN A 106 18.69 -8.30 4.61
C GLN A 106 20.10 -7.79 4.30
N SER A 107 20.19 -6.88 3.33
CA SER A 107 21.45 -6.25 2.97
C SER A 107 21.85 -5.24 4.04
N ALA A 108 23.13 -5.23 4.45
CA ALA A 108 23.66 -4.40 5.54
C ALA A 108 23.51 -2.87 5.34
N GLU A 109 23.09 -2.42 4.15
CA GLU A 109 23.05 -1.00 3.79
C GLU A 109 21.67 -0.33 3.90
N GLY A 110 20.65 -0.97 4.47
CA GLY A 110 19.31 -0.35 4.60
C GLY A 110 18.61 -0.03 3.26
N LYS A 111 19.22 -0.43 2.14
CA LYS A 111 18.74 -0.24 0.75
C LYS A 111 17.63 -1.23 0.36
N ASP A 112 17.22 -2.11 1.25
CA ASP A 112 16.23 -3.15 0.95
C ASP A 112 14.84 -2.79 1.46
N ALA A 113 14.34 -1.64 1.00
CA ALA A 113 13.01 -1.10 1.32
C ALA A 113 11.89 -2.12 1.02
N MET A 114 12.05 -2.92 -0.03
CA MET A 114 11.08 -3.95 -0.42
C MET A 114 11.07 -5.12 0.57
N ASN A 115 12.24 -5.58 1.04
CA ASN A 115 12.33 -6.59 2.09
C ASN A 115 11.76 -6.06 3.42
N ALA A 116 12.06 -4.82 3.79
CA ALA A 116 11.49 -4.20 4.99
C ALA A 116 9.95 -4.13 4.92
N LEU A 117 9.39 -3.80 3.75
CA LEU A 117 7.94 -3.83 3.52
C LEU A 117 7.37 -5.24 3.67
N ALA A 118 8.03 -6.26 3.10
CA ALA A 118 7.63 -7.66 3.22
C ALA A 118 7.65 -8.13 4.69
N GLN A 119 8.73 -7.84 5.43
CA GLN A 119 8.83 -8.14 6.87
C GLN A 119 7.71 -7.45 7.65
N ALA A 120 7.44 -6.17 7.36
CA ALA A 120 6.40 -5.42 8.03
C ALA A 120 5.00 -6.02 7.80
N GLN A 121 4.70 -6.53 6.60
CA GLN A 121 3.42 -7.21 6.32
C GLN A 121 3.23 -8.47 7.18
N LEU A 122 4.29 -9.26 7.35
CA LEU A 122 4.25 -10.44 8.22
C LEU A 122 4.13 -10.05 9.70
N LEU A 123 4.94 -9.09 10.13
CA LEU A 123 4.95 -8.62 11.52
C LEU A 123 3.65 -7.91 11.91
N ALA A 124 2.97 -7.24 10.97
CA ALA A 124 1.74 -6.49 11.26
C ALA A 124 0.61 -7.37 11.79
N GLN A 125 0.59 -8.65 11.42
CA GLN A 125 -0.40 -9.61 11.92
C GLN A 125 -0.14 -10.04 13.37
N GLU A 126 1.12 -10.01 13.82
CA GLU A 126 1.51 -10.38 15.19
C GLU A 126 1.59 -9.17 16.12
N SER A 127 2.31 -8.14 15.67
CA SER A 127 2.57 -6.92 16.40
C SER A 127 2.73 -5.74 15.43
N PRO A 128 1.74 -4.83 15.39
CA PRO A 128 1.86 -3.58 14.65
C PRO A 128 3.10 -2.76 15.04
N GLN A 129 3.57 -2.86 16.29
CA GLN A 129 4.75 -2.14 16.78
C GLN A 129 6.04 -2.66 16.15
N LYS A 130 6.19 -3.98 16.00
CA LYS A 130 7.36 -4.55 15.32
C LYS A 130 7.38 -4.16 13.84
N ALA A 131 6.22 -4.15 13.18
CA ALA A 131 6.09 -3.70 11.79
C ALA A 131 6.52 -2.23 11.63
N ILE A 132 6.07 -1.33 12.51
CA ILE A 132 6.50 0.07 12.54
C ILE A 132 8.01 0.18 12.68
N ALA A 133 8.61 -0.52 13.64
CA ALA A 133 10.05 -0.44 13.91
C ALA A 133 10.91 -0.90 12.73
N VAL A 134 10.39 -1.81 11.89
CA VAL A 134 11.07 -2.21 10.64
C VAL A 134 10.94 -1.13 9.58
N LEU A 135 9.74 -0.58 9.38
CA LEU A 135 9.50 0.45 8.37
C LEU A 135 10.22 1.78 8.68
N GLU A 136 10.30 2.17 9.96
CA GLU A 136 10.99 3.39 10.41
C GLU A 136 12.51 3.36 10.17
N LYS A 137 13.12 2.17 10.02
CA LYS A 137 14.56 2.02 9.74
C LYS A 137 14.90 2.22 8.27
N VAL A 138 13.92 2.27 7.38
CA VAL A 138 14.16 2.39 5.94
C VAL A 138 14.53 3.82 5.60
N ASP A 139 15.63 3.97 4.88
CA ASP A 139 15.98 5.24 4.24
C ASP A 139 15.08 5.47 3.02
N LEU A 140 14.00 6.25 3.23
CA LEU A 140 12.99 6.54 2.21
C LEU A 140 13.52 7.39 1.04
N GLU A 141 14.66 8.05 1.20
CA GLU A 141 15.28 8.87 0.14
C GLU A 141 16.06 8.00 -0.85
N LYS A 142 16.63 6.88 -0.36
CA LYS A 142 17.35 5.90 -1.19
C LYS A 142 16.44 4.82 -1.77
N ALA A 143 15.22 4.68 -1.25
CA ALA A 143 14.26 3.70 -1.72
C ALA A 143 13.69 4.08 -3.11
N PRO A 144 13.35 3.09 -3.97
CA PRO A 144 12.60 3.36 -5.19
C PRO A 144 11.29 4.11 -4.88
N ALA A 145 10.98 5.15 -5.65
CA ALA A 145 9.92 6.11 -5.31
C ALA A 145 8.56 5.46 -4.98
N MET A 146 8.14 4.46 -5.77
CA MET A 146 6.89 3.73 -5.53
C MET A 146 6.93 2.94 -4.21
N VAL A 147 8.05 2.26 -3.92
CA VAL A 147 8.22 1.50 -2.68
C VAL A 147 8.28 2.44 -1.47
N ALA A 148 8.90 3.61 -1.62
CA ALA A 148 8.90 4.62 -0.57
C ALA A 148 7.47 5.10 -0.25
N ASP A 149 6.63 5.29 -1.27
CA ASP A 149 5.23 5.69 -1.09
C ASP A 149 4.38 4.55 -0.49
N ASP A 150 4.64 3.29 -0.85
CA ASP A 150 4.06 2.11 -0.18
C ASP A 150 4.40 2.10 1.32
N ILE A 151 5.67 2.35 1.67
CA ILE A 151 6.10 2.40 3.07
C ILE A 151 5.44 3.57 3.79
N ARG A 152 5.40 4.77 3.19
CA ARG A 152 4.72 5.94 3.77
C ARG A 152 3.24 5.65 4.05
N ALA A 153 2.54 5.02 3.11
CA ALA A 153 1.13 4.67 3.27
C ALA A 153 0.91 3.64 4.39
N ASN A 154 1.69 2.56 4.41
CA ASN A 154 1.56 1.51 5.43
C ASN A 154 1.95 2.02 6.82
N LEU A 155 3.08 2.73 6.94
CA LEU A 155 3.53 3.34 8.19
C LEU A 155 2.54 4.40 8.67
N GLY A 156 2.02 5.23 7.75
CA GLY A 156 0.97 6.20 8.02
C GLY A 156 -0.29 5.55 8.57
N LEU A 157 -0.73 4.44 7.97
CA LEU A 157 -1.87 3.66 8.47
C LEU A 157 -1.66 3.17 9.90
N PHE A 158 -0.46 2.64 10.21
CA PHE A 158 -0.14 2.20 11.58
C PHE A 158 -0.12 3.36 12.58
N TYR A 159 0.45 4.50 12.21
CA TYR A 159 0.41 5.71 13.04
C TYR A 159 -1.01 6.19 13.28
N LEU A 160 -1.87 6.20 12.26
CA LEU A 160 -3.28 6.54 12.38
C LEU A 160 -4.00 5.60 13.36
N ALA A 161 -3.77 4.29 13.26
CA ALA A 161 -4.36 3.30 14.16
C ALA A 161 -3.96 3.54 15.63
N GLN A 162 -2.77 4.10 15.88
CA GLN A 162 -2.27 4.41 17.23
C GLN A 162 -2.60 5.82 17.72
N GLY A 163 -3.35 6.62 16.95
CA GLY A 163 -3.65 8.00 17.34
C GLY A 163 -2.57 9.02 16.97
N ARG A 164 -1.46 8.59 16.35
CA ARG A 164 -0.31 9.42 15.96
C ARG A 164 -0.57 10.18 14.64
N ALA A 165 -1.66 10.94 14.59
CA ALA A 165 -2.11 11.60 13.37
C ALA A 165 -1.11 12.65 12.82
N LYS A 166 -0.34 13.30 13.70
CA LYS A 166 0.71 14.25 13.30
C LYS A 166 1.88 13.57 12.58
N ASP A 167 2.28 12.39 13.04
CA ASP A 167 3.35 11.62 12.39
C ASP A 167 2.86 11.05 11.05
N ALA A 168 1.61 10.56 11.02
CA ALA A 168 0.98 10.12 9.78
C ALA A 168 0.86 11.27 8.76
N ARG A 169 0.60 12.49 9.22
CA ARG A 169 0.50 13.67 8.35
C ARG A 169 1.81 13.94 7.59
N LYS A 170 2.95 13.89 8.27
CA LYS A 170 4.27 14.06 7.63
C LYS A 170 4.50 13.06 6.50
N LEU A 171 4.08 11.81 6.70
CA LEU A 171 4.19 10.78 5.67
C LEU A 171 3.20 11.03 4.52
N ALA A 172 1.96 11.37 4.85
CA ALA A 172 0.89 11.63 3.89
C ALA A 172 1.21 12.81 2.95
N ASP A 173 1.80 13.89 3.47
CA ASP A 173 2.19 15.06 2.66
C ASP A 173 3.25 14.72 1.60
N ALA A 174 4.03 13.66 1.80
CA ALA A 174 5.07 13.21 0.86
C ALA A 174 4.60 12.13 -0.12
N ILE A 175 3.40 11.57 0.04
CA ILE A 175 2.87 10.52 -0.84
C ILE A 175 2.46 11.13 -2.19
N ARG A 176 2.83 10.45 -3.28
CA ARG A 176 2.47 10.82 -4.64
C ARG A 176 1.59 9.78 -5.32
N LEU A 177 0.30 10.09 -5.45
CA LEU A 177 -0.72 9.21 -6.02
C LEU A 177 -0.51 8.90 -7.52
N ASP A 178 0.16 9.80 -8.24
CA ASP A 178 0.47 9.64 -9.67
C ASP A 178 1.48 8.51 -9.94
N ARG A 179 2.31 8.16 -8.95
CA ARG A 179 3.32 7.10 -9.07
C ARG A 179 2.77 5.68 -8.92
N GLN A 180 1.56 5.53 -8.40
CA GLN A 180 0.95 4.23 -8.15
C GLN A 180 0.05 3.86 -9.34
N PRO A 181 0.41 2.89 -10.20
CA PRO A 181 -0.44 2.50 -11.32
C PRO A 181 -1.70 1.73 -10.87
N GLN A 182 -1.63 1.00 -9.74
CA GLN A 182 -2.74 0.15 -9.31
C GLN A 182 -3.84 0.97 -8.63
N ALA A 183 -5.06 0.88 -9.15
CA ALA A 183 -6.21 1.65 -8.67
C ALA A 183 -6.50 1.40 -7.17
N LYS A 184 -6.48 0.14 -6.73
CA LYS A 184 -6.74 -0.24 -5.34
C LYS A 184 -5.67 0.27 -4.37
N ALA A 185 -4.39 0.16 -4.73
CA ALA A 185 -3.29 0.70 -3.93
C ALA A 185 -3.34 2.23 -3.87
N LYS A 186 -3.67 2.89 -4.98
CA LYS A 186 -3.87 4.34 -5.03
C LYS A 186 -5.02 4.80 -4.13
N ALA A 187 -6.13 4.07 -4.14
CA ALA A 187 -7.26 4.32 -3.23
C ALA A 187 -6.86 4.14 -1.76
N MET A 188 -6.00 3.16 -1.45
CA MET A 188 -5.47 2.97 -0.09
C MET A 188 -4.61 4.16 0.35
N TYR A 189 -3.72 4.64 -0.53
CA TYR A 189 -2.93 5.84 -0.25
C TYR A 189 -3.84 7.05 0.00
N ALA A 190 -4.85 7.22 -0.84
CA ALA A 190 -5.84 8.28 -0.71
C ALA A 190 -6.60 8.20 0.62
N ALA A 191 -6.95 7.01 1.10
CA ALA A 191 -7.58 6.82 2.39
C ALA A 191 -6.67 7.27 3.55
N VAL A 192 -5.40 6.87 3.53
CA VAL A 192 -4.41 7.24 4.56
C VAL A 192 -4.18 8.75 4.55
N MET A 193 -3.99 9.34 3.37
CA MET A 193 -3.83 10.78 3.20
C MET A 193 -5.07 11.54 3.70
N ALA A 194 -6.26 11.15 3.26
CA ALA A 194 -7.51 11.80 3.64
C ALA A 194 -7.74 11.73 5.15
N GLU A 195 -7.48 10.58 5.78
CA GLU A 195 -7.59 10.48 7.23
C GLU A 195 -6.56 11.36 7.94
N ALA A 196 -5.30 11.35 7.51
CA ALA A 196 -4.26 12.19 8.10
C ALA A 196 -4.62 13.68 7.98
N PHE A 197 -5.08 14.11 6.81
CA PHE A 197 -5.52 15.48 6.54
C PHE A 197 -6.70 15.87 7.42
N ALA A 198 -7.75 15.04 7.43
CA ALA A 198 -8.88 15.26 8.31
C ALA A 198 -8.40 15.40 9.75
N ARG A 199 -7.63 14.44 10.27
CA ARG A 199 -7.23 14.40 11.67
C ARG A 199 -6.26 15.50 12.10
N THR A 200 -5.69 16.26 11.17
CA THR A 200 -4.73 17.35 11.41
C THR A 200 -5.22 18.72 10.96
N GLY A 201 -6.51 18.87 10.64
CA GLY A 201 -7.13 20.19 10.40
C GLY A 201 -7.23 20.60 8.92
N ALA A 202 -7.05 19.67 7.99
CA ALA A 202 -7.32 19.88 6.55
C ALA A 202 -8.50 19.01 6.06
N PRO A 203 -9.69 19.08 6.69
CA PRO A 203 -10.80 18.19 6.32
C PRO A 203 -11.38 18.50 4.93
N GLY A 204 -11.24 19.74 4.44
CA GLY A 204 -11.63 20.08 3.06
C GLY A 204 -10.78 19.38 2.00
N GLU A 205 -9.46 19.26 2.22
CA GLU A 205 -8.57 18.50 1.35
C GLU A 205 -8.89 17.01 1.39
N ALA A 206 -9.15 16.48 2.60
CA ALA A 206 -9.61 15.11 2.78
C ALA A 206 -10.90 14.84 1.99
N MET A 207 -11.88 15.75 2.06
CA MET A 207 -13.15 15.62 1.34
C MET A 207 -12.97 15.67 -0.19
N LYS A 208 -12.08 16.54 -0.70
CA LYS A 208 -11.74 16.55 -2.14
C LYS A 208 -11.14 15.22 -2.57
N LEU A 209 -10.22 14.68 -1.79
CA LEU A 209 -9.58 13.41 -2.09
C LEU A 209 -10.57 12.24 -2.07
N LEU A 210 -11.50 12.23 -1.10
CA LEU A 210 -12.57 11.23 -0.99
C LEU A 210 -13.71 11.40 -1.99
N ALA A 211 -13.76 12.53 -2.71
CA ALA A 211 -14.63 12.71 -3.87
C ALA A 211 -14.02 12.06 -5.11
N THR A 212 -12.69 12.12 -5.26
CA THR A 212 -11.96 11.41 -6.34
C THR A 212 -11.90 9.91 -6.09
N TYR A 213 -11.64 9.49 -4.85
CA TYR A 213 -11.58 8.08 -4.44
C TYR A 213 -12.77 7.78 -3.55
N SER A 214 -13.91 7.49 -4.18
CA SER A 214 -15.14 7.27 -3.43
C SER A 214 -15.07 5.96 -2.63
N PRO A 215 -15.32 5.96 -1.31
CA PRO A 215 -15.56 4.73 -0.55
C PRO A 215 -16.77 3.93 -1.02
N ASP A 216 -17.68 4.50 -1.80
CA ASP A 216 -18.86 3.81 -2.31
C ASP A 216 -18.56 3.01 -3.60
N ASP A 217 -17.34 3.12 -4.14
CA ASP A 217 -16.88 2.36 -5.31
C ASP A 217 -16.49 0.93 -4.91
N GLU A 218 -17.34 -0.04 -5.28
CA GLU A 218 -17.15 -1.47 -4.99
C GLU A 218 -15.84 -2.04 -5.52
N SER A 219 -15.25 -1.45 -6.58
CA SER A 219 -14.00 -1.93 -7.18
C SER A 219 -12.79 -1.87 -6.21
N TYR A 220 -12.88 -1.05 -5.16
CA TYR A 220 -11.83 -0.94 -4.15
C TYR A 220 -11.88 -2.06 -3.09
N GLY A 221 -12.95 -2.86 -3.04
CA GLY A 221 -13.09 -3.97 -2.09
C GLY A 221 -12.84 -3.54 -0.64
N GLU A 222 -11.97 -4.26 0.07
CA GLU A 222 -11.64 -3.99 1.48
C GLU A 222 -11.07 -2.58 1.75
N VAL A 223 -10.48 -1.92 0.75
CA VAL A 223 -9.95 -0.55 0.89
C VAL A 223 -11.07 0.46 1.16
N ARG A 224 -12.31 0.15 0.75
CA ARG A 224 -13.49 0.96 1.06
C ARG A 224 -13.67 1.19 2.55
N LEU A 225 -13.30 0.23 3.39
CA LEU A 225 -13.38 0.36 4.85
C LEU A 225 -12.46 1.49 5.35
N LEU A 226 -11.25 1.59 4.78
CA LEU A 226 -10.32 2.67 5.10
C LEU A 226 -10.83 4.03 4.60
N LEU A 227 -11.39 4.06 3.39
CA LEU A 227 -11.96 5.28 2.81
C LEU A 227 -13.20 5.76 3.60
N HIS A 228 -14.09 4.86 4.00
CA HIS A 228 -15.23 5.19 4.85
C HIS A 228 -14.77 5.71 6.21
N ARG A 229 -13.77 5.06 6.83
CA ARG A 229 -13.18 5.52 8.09
C ARG A 229 -12.58 6.92 7.96
N ALA A 230 -11.82 7.19 6.90
CA ALA A 230 -11.31 8.52 6.60
C ALA A 230 -12.43 9.56 6.42
N ARG A 231 -13.50 9.19 5.69
CA ARG A 231 -14.68 10.03 5.47
C ARG A 231 -15.41 10.37 6.77
N VAL A 232 -15.46 9.47 7.75
CA VAL A 232 -16.02 9.79 9.08
C VAL A 232 -15.25 10.94 9.73
N TYR A 233 -13.92 10.88 9.76
CA TYR A 233 -13.10 11.95 10.34
C TYR A 233 -13.27 13.28 9.60
N ALA A 234 -13.29 13.25 8.26
CA ALA A 234 -13.44 14.45 7.44
C ALA A 234 -14.83 15.07 7.59
N ALA A 235 -15.88 14.25 7.49
CA ALA A 235 -17.27 14.71 7.54
C ALA A 235 -17.66 15.26 8.91
N VAL A 236 -17.14 14.70 10.02
CA VAL A 236 -17.39 15.26 11.36
C VAL A 236 -16.79 16.66 11.49
N GLN A 237 -15.56 16.87 11.04
CA GLN A 237 -14.92 18.19 11.11
C GLN A 237 -15.55 19.22 10.18
N GLU A 238 -16.07 18.77 9.04
CA GLU A 238 -16.85 19.60 8.11
C GLU A 238 -18.29 19.84 8.56
N LYS A 239 -18.68 19.37 9.76
CA LYS A 239 -20.05 19.44 10.30
C LYS A 239 -21.09 18.73 9.41
N LYS A 240 -20.65 17.83 8.53
CA LYS A 240 -21.48 17.01 7.63
C LYS A 240 -21.91 15.72 8.33
N ARG A 241 -22.59 15.84 9.47
CA ARG A 241 -22.96 14.70 10.35
C ARG A 241 -23.73 13.60 9.61
N GLY A 242 -24.61 13.95 8.68
CA GLY A 242 -25.36 12.97 7.87
C GLY A 242 -24.47 12.12 6.97
N LEU A 243 -23.37 12.68 6.45
CA LEU A 243 -22.39 11.92 5.66
C LEU A 243 -21.52 11.01 6.54
N ALA A 244 -21.12 11.50 7.72
CA ALA A 244 -20.42 10.69 8.71
C ALA A 244 -21.28 9.50 9.16
N LYS A 245 -22.58 9.72 9.41
CA LYS A 245 -23.54 8.67 9.78
C LYS A 245 -23.65 7.60 8.71
N ARG A 246 -23.85 7.99 7.44
CA ARG A 246 -23.90 7.05 6.30
C ARG A 246 -22.64 6.20 6.19
N SER A 247 -21.47 6.81 6.38
CA SER A 247 -20.19 6.08 6.35
C SER A 247 -20.05 5.10 7.52
N LEU A 248 -20.51 5.47 8.71
CA LEU A 248 -20.55 4.57 9.86
C LEU A 248 -21.55 3.43 9.66
N GLU A 249 -22.70 3.67 9.05
CA GLU A 249 -23.68 2.63 8.73
C GLU A 249 -23.09 1.60 7.74
N ALA A 250 -22.41 2.07 6.69
CA ALA A 250 -21.66 1.19 5.79
C ALA A 250 -20.60 0.37 6.54
N LEU A 251 -19.82 1.02 7.40
CA LEU A 251 -18.81 0.34 8.22
C LEU A 251 -19.41 -0.67 9.19
N VAL A 252 -20.55 -0.38 9.85
CA VAL A 252 -21.17 -1.34 10.77
C VAL A 252 -21.63 -2.60 10.03
N ASN A 253 -22.08 -2.47 8.79
CA ASN A 253 -22.54 -3.61 8.00
C ASN A 253 -21.37 -4.50 7.53
N GLU A 254 -20.25 -3.89 7.13
CA GLU A 254 -19.10 -4.62 6.57
C GLU A 254 -18.07 -5.03 7.64
N SER A 255 -17.73 -4.14 8.58
CA SER A 255 -16.82 -4.41 9.70
C SER A 255 -17.24 -3.64 10.97
N PRO A 256 -18.12 -4.24 11.81
CA PRO A 256 -18.53 -3.67 13.09
C PRO A 256 -17.36 -3.31 14.02
N GLU A 257 -16.24 -4.01 13.92
CA GLU A 257 -15.05 -3.85 14.75
C GLU A 257 -14.45 -2.46 14.59
N ILE A 258 -14.40 -1.94 13.37
CA ILE A 258 -13.92 -0.58 13.09
C ILE A 258 -14.81 0.44 13.83
N VAL A 259 -16.12 0.25 13.78
CA VAL A 259 -17.06 1.17 14.42
C VAL A 259 -17.01 1.05 15.95
N GLN A 260 -16.78 -0.15 16.48
CA GLN A 260 -16.51 -0.35 17.90
C GLN A 260 -15.23 0.38 18.33
N GLN A 261 -14.16 0.31 17.55
CA GLN A 261 -12.94 1.07 17.84
C GLN A 261 -13.22 2.58 17.86
N LEU A 262 -13.97 3.09 16.88
CA LEU A 262 -14.39 4.50 16.84
C LEU A 262 -15.35 4.89 17.98
N ALA A 263 -16.11 3.94 18.53
CA ALA A 263 -17.04 4.20 19.62
C ALA A 263 -16.37 4.22 21.01
N PHE A 264 -15.36 3.37 21.22
CA PHE A 264 -14.84 3.09 22.56
C PHE A 264 -13.35 3.41 22.76
N VAL A 265 -12.56 3.48 21.70
CA VAL A 265 -11.10 3.70 21.78
C VAL A 265 -10.71 5.09 21.30
N GLU A 266 -11.41 5.61 20.29
CA GLU A 266 -11.19 6.96 19.78
C GLU A 266 -11.37 8.00 20.89
N ARG A 267 -10.57 9.08 20.86
CA ARG A 267 -10.57 10.12 21.89
C ARG A 267 -11.47 11.30 21.52
N ARG A 268 -11.85 11.44 20.25
CA ARG A 268 -12.72 12.52 19.77
C ARG A 268 -14.18 12.28 20.19
N PRO A 269 -14.77 13.13 21.05
CA PRO A 269 -16.07 12.88 21.65
C PRO A 269 -17.22 12.84 20.63
N GLU A 270 -17.14 13.66 19.57
CA GLU A 270 -18.17 13.70 18.53
C GLU A 270 -18.25 12.40 17.72
N ILE A 271 -17.09 11.83 17.37
CA ILE A 271 -17.01 10.56 16.65
C ILE A 271 -17.50 9.43 17.55
N ASN A 272 -17.07 9.40 18.81
CA ASN A 272 -17.49 8.39 19.77
C ASN A 272 -19.01 8.36 19.94
N LYS A 273 -19.63 9.53 20.14
CA LYS A 273 -21.09 9.65 20.30
C LYS A 273 -21.83 9.16 19.06
N LEU A 274 -21.36 9.55 17.86
CA LEU A 274 -22.00 9.14 16.61
C LEU A 274 -21.82 7.64 16.36
N ALA A 275 -20.64 7.08 16.58
CA ALA A 275 -20.37 5.65 16.42
C ALA A 275 -21.20 4.79 17.40
N LYS A 276 -21.32 5.20 18.67
CA LYS A 276 -22.21 4.53 19.64
C LYS A 276 -23.68 4.57 19.21
N GLN A 277 -24.14 5.71 18.69
CA GLN A 277 -25.49 5.85 18.16
C GLN A 277 -25.75 4.86 17.03
N VAL A 278 -24.84 4.78 16.05
CA VAL A 278 -24.99 3.87 14.89
C VAL A 278 -24.91 2.40 15.32
N LEU A 279 -24.01 2.03 16.23
CA LEU A 279 -23.94 0.67 16.79
C LEU A 279 -25.22 0.28 17.53
N GLY A 280 -25.81 1.21 18.30
CA GLY A 280 -27.07 1.00 19.00
C GLY A 280 -28.23 0.79 18.02
N GLN A 281 -28.34 1.65 17.00
CA GLN A 281 -29.36 1.54 15.96
C GLN A 281 -29.26 0.23 15.17
N ALA A 282 -28.04 -0.25 14.92
CA ALA A 282 -27.80 -1.51 14.23
C ALA A 282 -27.93 -2.77 15.13
N GLY A 283 -28.18 -2.61 16.43
CA GLY A 283 -28.20 -3.74 17.37
C GLY A 283 -26.85 -4.44 17.54
N ARG A 284 -25.73 -3.77 17.20
CA ARG A 284 -24.36 -4.29 17.23
C ARG A 284 -23.53 -3.74 18.40
N MET A 285 -24.17 -3.11 19.38
CA MET A 285 -23.51 -2.66 20.61
C MET A 285 -22.88 -3.86 21.35
N PRO A 286 -21.57 -3.82 21.66
CA PRO A 286 -20.94 -4.88 22.42
C PRO A 286 -21.58 -4.93 23.82
N ARG A 287 -22.01 -6.12 24.24
CA ARG A 287 -22.57 -6.32 25.58
C ARG A 287 -21.45 -6.10 26.60
N PRO A 288 -21.70 -5.35 27.69
CA PRO A 288 -20.71 -5.20 28.75
C PRO A 288 -20.36 -6.59 29.29
N LYS A 289 -19.09 -6.98 29.18
CA LYS A 289 -18.58 -8.18 29.87
C LYS A 289 -18.57 -7.85 31.35
N PHE A 290 -19.63 -8.21 32.08
CA PHE A 290 -19.60 -8.21 33.54
C PHE A 290 -18.45 -9.13 33.97
N ARG A 291 -17.38 -8.57 34.52
CA ARG A 291 -16.47 -9.33 35.37
C ARG A 291 -17.14 -9.40 36.73
N ALA A 292 -17.72 -10.55 37.06
CA ALA A 292 -17.98 -10.88 38.45
C ALA A 292 -16.61 -10.81 39.17
N ARG A 293 -16.52 -9.95 40.18
CA ARG A 293 -15.38 -9.93 41.09
C ARG A 293 -15.42 -11.16 41.98
#